data_AF-A0A2N1NHL6-F1
#
_entry.id   AF-A0A2N1NHL6-F1
#
_cell.length_a   1.000
_cell.length_b   1.000
_cell.length_c   1.000
_cell.angle_alpha   90.00
_cell.angle_beta   90.00
_cell.angle_gamma   90.00
#
_symmetry.space_group_name_H-M   'P 1'
#
loop_
_entity.id
_entity.type
_entity.pdbx_description
1 polymer ?
#
loop_
_entity_poly.entity_id
_entity_poly.type
_entity_poly.pdbx_seq_one_letter_code
_entity_poly.pdbx_strand_id
1 'polypeptide(L)'
;MVGNDYKPDVGIWFQRPTYQQLHNPIANACPPPNVYIEVFYNCDTDHQRAFDKLPVIQQNFPAIEFVGIALPDSQGPFRQNPNPGVASAPSTPENPPNHAPYFIYWNSTNATYYKFNWNEHLVLGWTLELNNILGSISRP
;
A
#
# COMPACT_ATOMS: atom_id res chain seq x y z
N MET A 1 -22.17 3.60 15.37
CA MET A 1 -21.12 2.57 15.19
C MET A 1 -20.51 2.80 13.83
N VAL A 2 -19.34 3.44 13.78
CA VAL A 2 -18.59 3.61 12.53
C VAL A 2 -18.00 2.24 12.22
N GLY A 3 -18.50 1.63 11.13
CA GLY A 3 -18.10 0.30 10.68
C GLY A 3 -16.61 0.24 10.39
N ASN A 4 -16.08 -0.99 10.37
CA ASN A 4 -14.68 -1.36 10.15
C ASN A 4 -14.10 -0.95 8.77
N ASP A 5 -14.68 0.03 8.08
CA ASP A 5 -14.41 0.35 6.66
C ASP A 5 -13.11 1.11 6.43
N TYR A 6 -12.42 1.51 7.51
CA TYR A 6 -11.14 2.22 7.50
C TYR A 6 -9.99 1.37 8.05
N LYS A 7 -10.08 0.04 7.95
CA LYS A 7 -8.93 -0.83 8.23
C LYS A 7 -8.14 -0.94 6.93
N PRO A 8 -6.86 -0.54 6.91
CA PRO A 8 -6.04 -0.77 5.74
C PRO A 8 -5.89 -2.27 5.52
N ASP A 9 -5.76 -2.66 4.26
CA ASP A 9 -5.40 -4.04 3.90
C ASP A 9 -4.06 -4.41 4.56
N VAL A 10 -3.15 -3.45 4.66
CA VAL A 10 -1.87 -3.57 5.39
C VAL A 10 -1.57 -2.29 6.17
N GLY A 11 -1.25 -2.41 7.46
CA GLY A 11 -0.79 -1.28 8.28
C GLY A 11 0.71 -1.33 8.53
N ILE A 12 1.36 -0.15 8.56
CA ILE A 12 2.70 -0.01 9.16
C ILE A 12 2.55 0.79 10.46
N TRP A 13 3.06 0.23 11.55
CA TRP A 13 2.94 0.79 12.88
C TRP A 13 4.33 1.09 13.47
N PHE A 14 4.52 2.29 14.00
CA PHE A 14 5.67 2.63 14.85
C PHE A 14 5.65 1.84 16.16
N GLN A 15 4.46 1.59 16.71
CA GLN A 15 4.28 0.67 17.84
C GLN A 15 3.81 -0.69 17.33
N ARG A 16 4.67 -1.69 17.43
CA ARG A 16 4.38 -3.04 16.93
C ARG A 16 3.15 -3.62 17.63
N PRO A 17 2.12 -4.08 16.88
CA PRO A 17 0.94 -4.70 17.48
C PRO A 17 1.34 -5.97 18.25
N THR A 18 0.64 -6.21 19.35
CA THR A 18 0.79 -7.45 20.13
C THR A 18 0.33 -8.67 19.34
N TYR A 19 0.72 -9.88 19.77
CA TYR A 19 0.28 -11.14 19.14
C TYR A 19 -1.24 -11.23 19.01
N GLN A 20 -1.97 -10.84 20.06
CA GLN A 20 -3.44 -10.85 20.06
C GLN A 20 -4.05 -9.81 19.11
N GLN A 21 -3.41 -8.66 18.94
CA GLN A 21 -3.81 -7.64 17.96
C GLN A 21 -3.54 -8.09 16.53
N LEU A 22 -2.45 -8.80 16.25
CA LEU A 22 -2.15 -9.35 14.93
C LEU A 22 -3.14 -10.44 14.49
N HIS A 23 -3.61 -11.28 15.41
CA HIS A 23 -4.51 -12.38 15.08
C HIS A 23 -6.00 -12.04 15.21
N ASN A 24 -6.36 -11.15 16.14
CA ASN A 24 -7.74 -10.74 16.39
C ASN A 24 -7.87 -9.20 16.45
N PRO A 25 -7.56 -8.48 15.35
CA PRO A 25 -7.46 -7.02 15.32
C PRO A 25 -8.78 -6.30 15.61
N ILE A 26 -9.92 -6.94 15.33
CA ILE A 26 -11.26 -6.40 15.62
C ILE A 26 -11.57 -6.45 17.12
N ALA A 27 -11.19 -7.55 17.79
CA ALA A 27 -11.49 -7.75 19.20
C ALA A 27 -10.49 -7.02 20.12
N ASN A 28 -9.24 -6.88 19.69
CA ASN A 28 -8.14 -6.41 20.55
C ASN A 28 -7.66 -4.99 20.25
N ALA A 29 -8.45 -4.20 19.51
CA ALA A 29 -8.19 -2.79 19.17
C ALA A 29 -6.71 -2.51 18.82
N CYS A 30 -6.34 -2.73 17.55
CA CYS A 30 -4.99 -2.41 17.10
C CYS A 30 -4.63 -0.94 17.35
N PRO A 31 -3.35 -0.64 17.64
CA PRO A 31 -2.88 0.73 17.55
C PRO A 31 -3.19 1.28 16.14
N PRO A 32 -3.56 2.57 16.01
CA PRO A 32 -3.73 3.18 14.69
C PRO A 32 -2.43 3.06 13.90
N PRO A 33 -2.47 2.66 12.62
CA PRO A 33 -1.29 2.63 11.79
C PRO A 33 -0.80 4.05 11.51
N ASN A 34 0.50 4.20 11.31
CA ASN A 34 1.12 5.45 10.90
C ASN A 34 1.06 5.63 9.38
N VAL A 35 0.99 4.51 8.67
CA VAL A 35 0.80 4.44 7.23
C VAL A 35 -0.39 3.55 6.94
N TYR A 36 -1.36 4.10 6.22
CA TYR A 36 -2.48 3.37 5.65
C TYR A 36 -2.10 2.84 4.27
N ILE A 37 -2.04 1.52 4.10
CA ILE A 37 -1.80 0.90 2.80
C ILE A 37 -3.10 0.27 2.28
N GLU A 38 -3.57 0.75 1.13
CA GLU A 38 -4.70 0.18 0.41
C GLU A 38 -4.18 -0.58 -0.82
N VAL A 39 -4.65 -1.81 -1.01
CA VAL A 39 -4.34 -2.61 -2.21
C VAL A 39 -5.61 -2.74 -3.04
N PHE A 40 -5.58 -2.31 -4.29
CA PHE A 40 -6.77 -2.29 -5.13
C PHE A 40 -6.44 -2.65 -6.59
N TYR A 41 -7.44 -3.08 -7.35
CA TYR A 41 -7.27 -3.30 -8.79
C TYR A 41 -7.31 -1.97 -9.55
N ASN A 42 -6.47 -1.84 -10.57
CA ASN A 42 -6.38 -0.67 -11.42
C ASN A 42 -7.54 -0.61 -12.43
N CYS A 43 -8.76 -0.65 -11.91
CA CYS A 43 -9.98 -0.31 -12.62
C CYS A 43 -10.55 0.96 -11.99
N ASP A 44 -11.27 1.77 -12.78
CA ASP A 44 -11.72 3.10 -12.36
C ASP A 44 -12.51 3.08 -11.05
N THR A 45 -13.34 2.06 -10.84
CA THR A 45 -14.18 1.92 -9.65
C THR A 45 -13.36 1.66 -8.38
N ASP A 46 -12.42 0.72 -8.42
CA ASP A 46 -11.63 0.37 -7.24
C ASP A 46 -10.58 1.46 -6.94
N HIS A 47 -9.98 2.03 -7.98
CA HIS A 47 -9.10 3.19 -7.85
C HIS A 47 -9.84 4.37 -7.20
N GLN A 48 -11.01 4.76 -7.71
CA GLN A 48 -11.79 5.85 -7.12
C GLN A 48 -12.19 5.55 -5.67
N ARG A 49 -12.63 4.32 -5.39
CA ARG A 49 -13.01 3.90 -4.04
C ARG A 49 -11.86 3.98 -3.05
N ALA A 50 -10.62 3.70 -3.46
CA ALA A 50 -9.44 3.86 -2.61
C ALA A 50 -9.23 5.33 -2.21
N PHE A 51 -9.44 6.27 -3.14
CA PHE A 51 -9.33 7.70 -2.86
C PHE A 51 -10.52 8.25 -2.07
N ASP A 52 -11.74 7.75 -2.28
CA ASP A 52 -12.94 8.19 -1.56
C ASP A 52 -12.85 7.92 -0.04
N LYS A 53 -11.98 7.01 0.39
CA LYS A 53 -11.69 6.76 1.81
C LYS A 53 -10.80 7.84 2.44
N LEU A 54 -9.99 8.55 1.65
CA LEU A 54 -8.98 9.49 2.15
C LEU A 54 -9.55 10.61 3.04
N PRO A 55 -10.65 11.29 2.67
CA PRO A 55 -11.18 12.38 3.50
C PRO A 55 -11.56 11.91 4.90
N VAL A 56 -12.14 10.71 5.01
CA VAL A 56 -12.54 10.18 6.32
C VAL A 56 -11.33 9.69 7.12
N ILE A 57 -10.36 9.06 6.46
CA ILE A 57 -9.10 8.65 7.08
C ILE A 57 -8.38 9.87 7.65
N GLN A 58 -8.23 10.94 6.88
CA GLN A 58 -7.61 12.18 7.35
C GLN A 58 -8.37 12.87 8.47
N GLN A 59 -9.71 12.87 8.42
CA GLN A 59 -10.52 13.48 9.48
C GLN A 59 -10.28 12.80 10.84
N ASN A 60 -10.11 11.48 10.85
CA ASN A 60 -9.88 10.72 12.07
C ASN A 60 -8.39 10.65 12.45
N PHE A 61 -7.50 10.71 11.46
CA PHE A 61 -6.06 10.55 11.59
C PHE A 61 -5.30 11.57 10.71
N PRO A 62 -5.21 12.84 11.12
CA PRO A 62 -4.73 13.93 10.26
C PRO A 62 -3.25 13.83 9.86
N ALA A 63 -2.46 13.02 10.58
CA ALA A 63 -1.03 12.81 10.32
C ALA A 63 -0.73 11.45 9.64
N ILE A 64 -1.75 10.70 9.22
CA ILE A 64 -1.54 9.38 8.61
C ILE A 64 -1.06 9.54 7.16
N GLU A 65 -0.01 8.79 6.81
CA GLU A 65 0.45 8.69 5.42
C GLU A 65 -0.41 7.67 4.67
N PHE A 66 -0.69 7.91 3.39
CA PHE A 66 -1.42 6.96 2.56
C PHE A 66 -0.54 6.44 1.43
N VAL A 67 -0.57 5.11 1.26
CA VAL A 67 0.07 4.41 0.15
C VAL A 67 -0.98 3.54 -0.54
N GLY A 68 -1.28 3.85 -1.79
CA GLY A 68 -2.08 3.00 -2.67
C GLY A 68 -1.20 2.06 -3.47
N ILE A 69 -1.58 0.79 -3.56
CA ILE A 69 -0.94 -0.21 -4.43
C ILE A 69 -1.96 -0.62 -5.48
N ALA A 70 -1.75 -0.15 -6.70
CA ALA A 70 -2.58 -0.52 -7.84
C ALA A 70 -2.06 -1.83 -8.45
N LEU A 71 -2.91 -2.85 -8.49
CA LEU A 71 -2.64 -4.13 -9.15
C LEU A 71 -3.32 -4.15 -10.54
N PRO A 72 -2.80 -4.87 -11.55
CA PRO A 72 -3.51 -5.01 -12.82
C PRO A 72 -4.81 -5.78 -12.58
N ASP A 73 -5.87 -5.32 -13.25
CA ASP A 73 -7.21 -5.94 -13.22
C ASP A 73 -7.26 -7.23 -14.06
N SER A 74 -6.31 -7.42 -14.97
CA SER A 74 -6.15 -8.63 -15.77
C SER A 74 -5.67 -9.81 -14.92
N GLN A 75 -6.30 -10.98 -15.06
CA GLN A 75 -6.02 -12.21 -14.29
C GLN A 75 -4.70 -12.93 -14.65
N GLY A 76 -3.69 -12.21 -15.14
CA GLY A 76 -2.37 -12.79 -15.35
C GLY A 76 -1.61 -12.91 -14.02
N PRO A 77 -0.93 -14.04 -13.74
CA PRO A 77 -0.07 -14.12 -12.56
C PRO A 77 1.02 -13.05 -12.64
N PHE A 78 1.29 -12.38 -11.53
CA PHE A 78 2.44 -11.50 -11.43
C PHE A 78 3.72 -12.29 -11.70
N ARG A 79 4.51 -11.85 -12.68
CA ARG A 79 5.77 -12.52 -13.02
C ARG A 79 6.71 -12.45 -11.83
N GLN A 80 7.33 -13.58 -11.50
CA GLN A 80 8.36 -13.68 -10.46
C GLN A 80 9.56 -12.76 -10.75
N ASN A 81 10.33 -12.44 -9.71
CA ASN A 81 11.51 -11.59 -9.82
C ASN A 81 12.49 -12.18 -10.85
N PRO A 82 12.77 -11.48 -11.96
CA PRO A 82 13.71 -11.97 -12.97
C PRO A 82 15.17 -11.98 -12.46
N ASN A 83 15.49 -11.17 -11.44
CA ASN A 83 16.84 -11.00 -10.91
C ASN A 83 16.84 -11.14 -9.37
N PRO A 84 16.61 -12.35 -8.82
CA PRO A 84 16.59 -12.55 -7.38
C PRO A 84 17.99 -12.32 -6.78
N GLY A 85 18.05 -11.69 -5.60
CA GLY A 85 19.29 -11.46 -4.85
C GLY A 85 20.07 -10.21 -5.25
N VAL A 86 19.59 -9.42 -6.21
CA VAL A 86 20.17 -8.10 -6.54
C VAL A 86 19.77 -7.07 -5.47
N ALA A 87 20.69 -6.17 -5.15
CA ALA A 87 20.42 -5.06 -4.24
C ALA A 87 19.31 -4.16 -4.79
N SER A 88 18.35 -3.80 -3.95
CA SER A 88 17.24 -2.93 -4.34
C SER A 88 17.72 -1.48 -4.53
N ALA A 89 17.16 -0.78 -5.52
CA ALA A 89 17.39 0.65 -5.74
C ALA A 89 16.16 1.49 -5.35
N PRO A 90 16.33 2.79 -5.00
CA PRO A 90 15.19 3.66 -4.76
C PRO A 90 14.31 3.84 -6.00
N SER A 91 12.99 3.69 -5.86
CA SER A 91 12.02 4.03 -6.91
C SER A 91 11.97 5.54 -7.16
N THR A 92 11.82 5.94 -8.41
CA THR A 92 11.69 7.35 -8.80
C THR A 92 10.23 7.72 -9.11
N PRO A 93 9.78 8.93 -8.75
CA PRO A 93 8.47 9.43 -9.16
C PRO A 93 8.31 9.46 -10.68
N GLU A 94 7.11 9.14 -11.16
CA GLU A 94 6.73 9.23 -12.57
C GLU A 94 5.32 9.78 -12.77
N ASN A 95 4.95 10.03 -14.04
CA ASN A 95 3.59 10.38 -14.39
C ASN A 95 2.64 9.21 -14.10
N PRO A 96 1.34 9.46 -13.83
CA PRO A 96 0.35 8.42 -13.57
C PRO A 96 0.45 7.29 -14.61
N PRO A 97 0.80 6.06 -14.20
CA PRO A 97 0.98 4.98 -15.15
C PRO A 97 -0.37 4.55 -15.72
N ASN A 98 -0.44 4.39 -17.05
CA ASN A 98 -1.64 3.84 -17.69
C ASN A 98 -1.85 2.35 -17.37
N HIS A 99 -0.83 1.67 -16.86
CA HIS A 99 -0.85 0.25 -16.57
C HIS A 99 -0.26 -0.03 -15.19
N ALA A 100 -0.98 -0.82 -14.42
CA ALA A 100 -0.50 -1.41 -13.19
C ALA A 100 0.52 -2.54 -13.45
N PRO A 101 1.37 -2.86 -12.46
CA PRO A 101 1.36 -2.32 -11.10
C PRO A 101 2.07 -0.96 -10.96
N TYR A 102 1.56 -0.13 -10.03
CA TYR A 102 2.19 1.12 -9.61
C TYR A 102 1.82 1.47 -8.16
N PHE A 103 2.60 2.34 -7.55
CA PHE A 103 2.28 2.94 -6.26
C PHE A 103 1.72 4.34 -6.42
N ILE A 104 0.90 4.70 -5.45
CA ILE A 104 0.47 6.06 -5.20
C ILE A 104 0.90 6.40 -3.78
N TYR A 105 1.75 7.39 -3.62
CA TYR A 105 1.98 8.00 -2.32
C TYR A 105 1.19 9.30 -2.25
N TRP A 106 0.38 9.45 -1.21
CA TRP A 106 -0.38 10.67 -1.00
C TRP A 106 0.03 11.36 0.30
N ASN A 107 0.56 12.58 0.15
CA ASN A 107 1.15 13.35 1.24
C ASN A 107 0.19 14.40 1.82
N SER A 108 -1.12 14.12 1.83
CA SER A 108 -2.23 15.04 2.17
C SER A 108 -2.56 16.14 1.15
N THR A 109 -1.65 16.47 0.23
CA THR A 109 -1.88 17.52 -0.78
C THR A 109 -1.88 16.95 -2.19
N ASN A 110 -0.85 16.18 -2.54
CA ASN A 110 -0.64 15.68 -3.89
C ASN A 110 -0.46 14.17 -3.88
N ALA A 111 -0.96 13.52 -4.94
CA ALA A 111 -0.65 12.15 -5.25
C ALA A 111 0.63 12.09 -6.10
N THR A 112 1.62 11.32 -5.65
CA THR A 112 2.85 11.04 -6.39
C THR A 112 2.83 9.58 -6.81
N TYR A 113 3.10 9.32 -8.08
CA TYR A 113 3.07 7.97 -8.64
C TYR A 113 4.48 7.42 -8.76
N TYR A 114 4.63 6.13 -8.50
CA TYR A 114 5.90 5.43 -8.65
C TYR A 114 5.66 4.12 -9.39
N LYS A 115 6.63 3.74 -10.21
CA LYS A 115 6.63 2.43 -10.82
C LYS A 115 6.76 1.34 -9.77
N PHE A 116 6.08 0.22 -9.99
CA PHE A 116 6.14 -0.93 -9.09
C PHE A 116 6.96 -2.03 -9.75
N ASN A 117 8.27 -2.03 -9.50
CA ASN A 117 9.23 -2.95 -10.11
C ASN A 117 9.92 -3.85 -9.09
N TRP A 118 10.39 -5.00 -9.58
CA TRP A 118 11.32 -5.85 -8.84
C TRP A 118 12.66 -5.15 -8.60
N ASN A 119 13.23 -5.41 -7.43
CA ASN A 119 14.50 -4.87 -6.97
C ASN A 119 14.49 -3.35 -6.86
N GLU A 120 13.33 -2.80 -6.52
CA GLU A 120 13.20 -1.42 -6.10
C GLU A 120 12.64 -1.34 -4.66
N HIS A 121 12.82 -0.19 -4.02
CA HIS A 121 12.23 0.15 -2.74
C HIS A 121 11.76 1.61 -2.73
N LEU A 122 10.69 1.88 -2.01
CA LEU A 122 10.23 3.25 -1.79
C LEU A 122 10.99 3.82 -0.59
N VAL A 123 11.65 4.97 -0.75
CA VAL A 123 12.24 5.72 0.36
C VAL A 123 11.32 6.88 0.71
N LEU A 124 10.62 6.75 1.83
CA LEU A 124 9.91 7.84 2.51
C LEU A 124 10.64 8.15 3.82
N GLY A 125 9.94 8.71 4.83
CA GLY A 125 10.44 8.72 6.21
C GLY A 125 10.70 7.30 6.78
N TRP A 126 10.33 6.27 6.01
CA TRP A 126 10.51 4.84 6.22
C TRP A 126 10.69 4.16 4.85
N THR A 127 11.24 2.94 4.83
CA THR A 127 11.49 2.20 3.58
C THR A 127 10.45 1.12 3.34
N LEU A 128 9.88 1.07 2.15
CA LEU A 128 9.02 -0.03 1.69
C LEU A 128 9.76 -0.92 0.71
N GLU A 129 9.98 -2.18 1.08
CA GLU A 129 10.65 -3.17 0.23
C GLU A 129 9.68 -3.81 -0.77
N LEU A 130 9.78 -3.45 -2.05
CA LEU A 130 8.79 -3.86 -3.05
C LEU A 130 8.84 -5.35 -3.34
N ASN A 131 10.03 -5.95 -3.21
CA ASN A 131 10.25 -7.39 -3.36
C ASN A 131 9.38 -8.23 -2.42
N ASN A 132 9.06 -7.74 -1.22
CA ASN A 132 8.21 -8.47 -0.27
C ASN A 132 6.75 -8.50 -0.72
N ILE A 133 6.27 -7.37 -1.25
CA ILE A 133 4.89 -7.23 -1.72
C ILE A 133 4.72 -8.01 -3.03
N LEU A 134 5.58 -7.75 -4.02
CA LEU A 134 5.62 -8.49 -5.28
C LEU A 134 5.77 -10.00 -5.05
N GLY A 135 6.62 -10.41 -4.09
CA GLY A 135 6.81 -11.81 -3.71
C GLY A 135 5.58 -12.46 -3.09
N SER A 136 4.66 -11.68 -2.50
CA SER A 136 3.41 -12.19 -1.93
C SER A 136 2.33 -12.36 -3.00
N ILE A 137 2.24 -11.43 -3.95
CA ILE A 137 1.24 -11.44 -5.03
C ILE A 137 1.64 -12.26 -6.27
N SER A 138 2.92 -12.63 -6.40
CA SER A 138 3.44 -13.51 -7.47
C SER A 138 3.42 -15.00 -7.11
N ARG A 139 2.96 -15.34 -5.90
CA ARG A 139 2.75 -16.73 -5.49
C ARG A 139 1.37 -17.19 -5.98
N PRO A 140 1.27 -18.39 -6.58
CA PRO A 140 0.00 -18.97 -7.00
C PRO A 140 -0.92 -19.30 -5.82
#